data_AF-A0A519ZEI9-F1
#
_entry.id   AF-A0A519ZEI9-F1
#
_cell.length_a   1.000
_cell.length_b   1.000
_cell.length_c   1.000
_cell.angle_alpha   90.00
_cell.angle_beta   90.00
_cell.angle_gamma   90.00
#
_symmetry.space_group_name_H-M   'P 1'
#
loop_
_entity.id
_entity.type
_entity.pdbx_description
1 polymer ?
#
loop_
_entity_poly.entity_id
_entity_poly.type
_entity_poly.pdbx_seq_one_letter_code
_entity_poly.pdbx_strand_id
1 'polypeptide(L)'
;VTIRCFPWAYRDTVLLLGDAAHAIVPFYGQGMNAGFEDCTVLNQLLEQYGEANWDRVMDEFEHQRKPNTDAMADLALYNFVEMRDRVADPRFLLQKRIESKIAAQYPGQWVPLYSRVTFSPDTSYAEAWAAGQRQEAIMTRVMPLIQTEADYDLPEVKNMIDRELSGR
;
A
#
# COMPACT_ATOMS: atom_id res chain seq x y z
N VAL A 1 -0.66 5.49 -18.21
CA VAL A 1 -1.99 6.05 -17.93
C VAL A 1 -2.51 5.35 -16.69
N THR A 2 -3.18 6.07 -15.78
CA THR A 2 -3.88 5.47 -14.64
C THR A 2 -5.37 5.70 -14.85
N ILE A 3 -6.18 4.65 -14.82
CA ILE A 3 -7.63 4.72 -14.97
C ILE A 3 -8.27 4.29 -13.65
N ARG A 4 -9.21 5.09 -13.16
CA ARG A 4 -10.10 4.73 -12.07
C ARG A 4 -11.53 4.81 -12.58
N CYS A 5 -12.21 3.68 -12.61
CA CYS A 5 -13.64 3.62 -12.88
C CYS A 5 -14.37 2.92 -11.74
N PHE A 6 -15.68 3.18 -11.67
CA PHE A 6 -16.66 2.52 -10.82
C PHE A 6 -18.06 2.92 -11.32
N PRO A 7 -19.08 2.04 -11.32
CA PRO A 7 -19.02 0.61 -10.99
C PRO A 7 -18.26 -0.22 -12.04
N TRP A 8 -17.91 -1.46 -11.70
CA TRP A 8 -17.30 -2.45 -12.60
C TRP A 8 -18.27 -3.52 -13.05
N ALA A 9 -19.35 -3.70 -12.29
CA ALA A 9 -20.44 -4.59 -12.60
C ALA A 9 -21.58 -3.87 -13.31
N TYR A 10 -22.24 -4.57 -14.23
CA TYR A 10 -23.54 -4.18 -14.75
C TYR A 10 -24.51 -5.34 -14.63
N ARG A 11 -25.42 -5.21 -13.65
CA ARG A 11 -26.38 -6.25 -13.28
C ARG A 11 -25.64 -7.56 -12.97
N ASP A 12 -26.15 -8.67 -13.47
CA ASP A 12 -25.63 -10.03 -13.37
C ASP A 12 -24.88 -10.47 -14.64
N THR A 13 -24.64 -9.54 -15.57
CA THR A 13 -24.27 -9.88 -16.95
C THR A 13 -22.81 -9.56 -17.28
N VAL A 14 -22.26 -8.47 -16.75
CA VAL A 14 -20.92 -7.98 -17.10
C VAL A 14 -20.17 -7.60 -15.84
N LEU A 15 -18.91 -8.06 -15.74
CA LEU A 15 -17.97 -7.65 -14.73
C LEU A 15 -16.62 -7.30 -15.37
N LEU A 16 -16.04 -6.17 -14.99
CA LEU A 16 -14.67 -5.80 -15.37
C LEU A 16 -13.67 -6.24 -14.28
N LEU A 17 -12.48 -6.69 -14.70
CA LEU A 17 -11.37 -7.07 -13.83
C LEU A 17 -10.02 -6.79 -14.51
N GLY A 18 -8.95 -6.72 -13.72
CA GLY A 18 -7.60 -6.37 -14.20
C GLY A 18 -7.55 -4.99 -14.85
N ASP A 19 -6.71 -4.82 -15.87
CA ASP A 19 -6.52 -3.53 -16.57
C ASP A 19 -7.81 -2.94 -17.18
N ALA A 20 -8.82 -3.78 -17.47
CA ALA A 20 -10.12 -3.29 -17.95
C ALA A 20 -10.88 -2.49 -16.86
N ALA A 21 -10.63 -2.79 -15.59
CA ALA A 21 -11.23 -2.11 -14.43
C ALA A 21 -10.28 -1.07 -13.80
N HIS A 22 -8.98 -1.33 -13.78
CA HIS A 22 -8.01 -0.54 -13.02
C HIS A 22 -6.61 -0.52 -13.64
N ALA A 23 -6.50 -0.11 -14.90
CA ALA A 23 -5.19 0.12 -15.51
C ALA A 23 -4.33 1.11 -14.69
N ILE A 24 -3.16 0.66 -14.25
CA ILE A 24 -2.20 1.46 -13.46
C ILE A 24 -0.88 1.65 -14.19
N VAL A 25 -0.14 2.69 -13.79
CA VAL A 25 1.24 2.89 -14.26
C VAL A 25 2.18 1.79 -13.74
N PRO A 26 3.20 1.37 -14.52
CA PRO A 26 3.99 0.17 -14.21
C PRO A 26 5.05 0.39 -13.13
N PHE A 27 5.03 1.51 -12.41
CA PHE A 27 6.11 1.93 -11.52
C PHE A 27 6.19 1.13 -10.22
N TYR A 28 5.20 0.30 -9.88
CA TYR A 28 5.29 -0.66 -8.77
C TYR A 28 5.40 -2.12 -9.24
N GLY A 29 5.23 -2.40 -10.54
CA GLY A 29 5.23 -3.77 -11.06
C GLY A 29 4.06 -4.65 -10.59
N GLN A 30 2.97 -4.06 -10.09
CA GLN A 30 1.86 -4.79 -9.45
C GLN A 30 0.61 -5.00 -10.32
N GLY A 31 0.56 -4.50 -11.56
CA GLY A 31 -0.64 -4.60 -12.40
C GLY A 31 -1.07 -6.06 -12.65
N MET A 32 -0.11 -6.90 -13.06
CA MET A 32 -0.36 -8.33 -13.24
C MET A 32 -0.75 -9.03 -11.92
N ASN A 33 -0.07 -8.72 -10.81
CA ASN A 33 -0.35 -9.35 -9.52
C ASN A 33 -1.75 -8.97 -9.01
N ALA A 34 -2.13 -7.69 -9.12
CA ALA A 34 -3.47 -7.22 -8.78
C ALA A 34 -4.55 -7.87 -9.66
N GLY A 35 -4.29 -8.06 -10.95
CA GLY A 35 -5.18 -8.78 -11.86
C GLY A 35 -5.32 -10.28 -11.53
N PHE A 36 -4.25 -10.93 -11.07
CA PHE A 36 -4.34 -12.32 -10.57
C PHE A 36 -5.08 -12.41 -9.24
N GLU A 37 -4.86 -11.45 -8.35
CA GLU A 37 -5.59 -11.36 -7.09
C GLU A 37 -7.10 -11.15 -7.32
N ASP A 38 -7.49 -10.38 -8.35
CA ASP A 38 -8.90 -10.27 -8.77
C ASP A 38 -9.49 -11.64 -9.13
N CYS A 39 -8.79 -12.44 -9.94
CA CYS A 39 -9.26 -13.79 -10.29
C CYS A 39 -9.44 -14.67 -9.03
N THR A 40 -8.51 -14.59 -8.08
CA THR A 40 -8.60 -15.33 -6.81
C THR A 40 -9.81 -14.89 -5.98
N VAL A 41 -10.02 -13.59 -5.81
CA VAL A 41 -11.14 -13.05 -5.03
C VAL A 41 -12.47 -13.38 -5.70
N LEU A 42 -12.56 -13.25 -7.02
CA LEU A 42 -13.77 -13.63 -7.76
C LEU A 42 -14.10 -15.12 -7.58
N ASN A 43 -13.10 -16.01 -7.68
CA ASN A 43 -13.29 -17.44 -7.47
C ASN A 43 -13.76 -17.76 -6.03
N GLN A 44 -13.19 -17.10 -5.02
CA GLN A 44 -13.61 -17.26 -3.62
C GLN A 44 -15.07 -16.84 -3.40
N LEU A 45 -15.49 -15.73 -4.01
CA LEU A 45 -16.88 -15.26 -3.91
C LEU A 45 -17.84 -16.21 -4.63
N LEU A 46 -17.43 -16.80 -5.76
CA LEU A 46 -18.19 -17.84 -6.47
C LEU A 46 -18.31 -19.12 -5.62
N GLU A 47 -17.25 -19.56 -4.94
CA GLU A 47 -17.30 -20.69 -4.02
C GLU A 47 -18.22 -20.41 -2.82
N GLN A 48 -18.23 -19.17 -2.32
CA GLN A 48 -19.02 -18.76 -1.16
C GLN A 48 -20.51 -18.61 -1.46
N TYR A 49 -20.86 -17.98 -2.58
CA TYR A 49 -22.25 -17.62 -2.90
C TYR A 49 -22.88 -18.50 -3.98
N GLY A 50 -22.07 -19.26 -4.73
CA GLY A 50 -22.52 -20.11 -5.83
C GLY A 50 -22.78 -19.35 -7.13
N GLU A 51 -22.64 -20.04 -8.26
CA GLU A 51 -22.77 -19.49 -9.62
C GLU A 51 -24.18 -18.99 -9.99
N ALA A 52 -25.18 -19.27 -9.16
CA ALA A 52 -26.54 -18.79 -9.37
C ALA A 52 -26.77 -17.36 -8.84
N ASN A 53 -25.83 -16.80 -8.09
CA ASN A 53 -25.97 -15.51 -7.39
C ASN A 53 -24.99 -14.45 -7.92
N TRP A 54 -24.87 -14.32 -9.24
CA TRP A 54 -23.93 -13.40 -9.89
C TRP A 54 -24.11 -11.95 -9.44
N ASP A 55 -25.34 -11.49 -9.25
CA ASP A 55 -25.68 -10.15 -8.78
C ASP A 55 -24.91 -9.82 -7.50
N ARG A 56 -24.93 -10.76 -6.55
CA ARG A 56 -24.25 -10.63 -5.25
C ARG A 56 -22.74 -10.81 -5.37
N VAL A 57 -22.29 -11.78 -6.17
CA VAL A 57 -20.85 -12.01 -6.38
C VAL A 57 -20.19 -10.77 -6.98
N MET A 58 -20.80 -10.17 -8.00
CA MET A 58 -20.28 -8.99 -8.69
C MET A 58 -20.31 -7.75 -7.79
N ASP A 59 -21.38 -7.55 -7.02
CA ASP A 59 -21.51 -6.44 -6.06
C ASP A 59 -20.44 -6.53 -4.95
N GLU A 60 -20.30 -7.69 -4.31
CA GLU A 60 -19.27 -7.89 -3.28
C GLU A 60 -17.86 -7.77 -3.86
N PHE A 61 -17.62 -8.31 -5.07
CA PHE A 61 -16.33 -8.23 -5.74
C PHE A 61 -15.89 -6.78 -5.97
N GLU A 62 -16.72 -5.95 -6.59
CA GLU A 62 -16.33 -4.57 -6.90
C GLU A 62 -16.11 -3.74 -5.63
N HIS A 63 -16.94 -3.93 -4.59
CA HIS A 63 -16.78 -3.22 -3.32
C HIS A 63 -15.56 -3.69 -2.52
N GLN A 64 -15.21 -4.98 -2.59
CA GLN A 64 -14.03 -5.52 -1.92
C GLN A 64 -12.73 -5.11 -2.63
N ARG A 65 -12.72 -5.11 -3.96
CA ARG A 65 -11.51 -4.86 -4.76
C ARG A 65 -11.24 -3.38 -5.01
N LYS A 66 -12.27 -2.54 -5.15
CA LYS A 66 -12.10 -1.11 -5.48
C LYS A 66 -11.16 -0.34 -4.54
N PRO A 67 -11.25 -0.46 -3.21
CA PRO A 67 -10.31 0.23 -2.31
C PRO A 67 -8.86 -0.22 -2.53
N ASN A 68 -8.64 -1.49 -2.85
CA ASN A 68 -7.33 -2.07 -3.06
C ASN A 68 -6.69 -1.62 -4.38
N THR A 69 -7.47 -1.58 -5.46
CA THR A 69 -6.96 -1.16 -6.77
C THR A 69 -6.73 0.35 -6.84
N ASP A 70 -7.56 1.14 -6.15
CA ASP A 70 -7.32 2.58 -5.99
C ASP A 70 -6.06 2.87 -5.17
N ALA A 71 -5.86 2.14 -4.06
CA ALA A 71 -4.63 2.20 -3.28
C ALA A 71 -3.41 1.78 -4.10
N MET A 72 -3.55 0.77 -4.95
CA MET A 72 -2.47 0.35 -5.84
C MET A 72 -2.12 1.40 -6.90
N ALA A 73 -3.12 2.07 -7.46
CA ALA A 73 -2.91 3.20 -8.34
C ALA A 73 -2.16 4.36 -7.63
N ASP A 74 -2.48 4.64 -6.37
CA ASP A 74 -1.78 5.65 -5.57
C ASP A 74 -0.34 5.22 -5.24
N LEU A 75 -0.14 3.96 -4.84
CA LEU A 75 1.18 3.39 -4.58
C LEU A 75 2.09 3.48 -5.82
N ALA A 76 1.56 3.15 -6.99
CA ALA A 76 2.31 3.23 -8.24
C ALA A 76 2.71 4.66 -8.60
N LEU A 77 1.82 5.64 -8.42
CA LEU A 77 2.14 7.05 -8.62
C LEU A 77 3.12 7.58 -7.57
N TYR A 78 2.96 7.18 -6.31
CA TYR A 78 3.87 7.51 -5.23
C TYR A 78 5.28 7.00 -5.53
N ASN A 79 5.42 5.74 -5.96
CA ASN A 79 6.73 5.16 -6.28
C ASN A 79 7.37 5.82 -7.51
N PHE A 80 6.57 6.25 -8.49
CA PHE A 80 7.08 7.05 -9.61
C PHE A 80 7.75 8.34 -9.15
N VAL A 81 7.08 9.10 -8.26
CA VAL A 81 7.62 10.35 -7.72
C VAL A 81 8.87 10.08 -6.86
N GLU A 82 8.83 9.03 -6.05
CA GLU A 82 9.96 8.62 -5.22
C GLU A 82 11.20 8.32 -6.09
N MET A 83 11.04 7.47 -7.12
CA MET A 83 12.13 7.09 -8.03
C MET A 83 12.64 8.24 -8.91
N ARG A 84 11.76 9.16 -9.32
CA ARG A 84 12.13 10.28 -10.21
C ARG A 84 12.84 11.39 -9.46
N ASP A 85 12.28 11.83 -8.33
CA ASP A 85 12.66 13.10 -7.70
C ASP A 85 13.50 12.93 -6.43
N ARG A 86 13.33 11.81 -5.71
CA ARG A 86 13.83 11.71 -4.33
C ARG A 86 15.07 10.84 -4.17
N VAL A 87 15.37 9.95 -5.12
CA VAL A 87 16.53 9.04 -5.04
C VAL A 87 17.89 9.75 -4.93
N ALA A 88 17.97 11.00 -5.39
CA ALA A 88 19.17 11.83 -5.29
C ALA A 88 19.11 12.88 -4.16
N ASP A 89 17.98 12.98 -3.43
CA ASP A 89 17.82 13.94 -2.35
C ASP A 89 18.49 13.42 -1.06
N PRO A 90 19.53 14.09 -0.54
CA PRO A 90 20.20 13.68 0.70
C PRO A 90 19.26 13.57 1.89
N ARG A 91 18.21 14.41 1.95
CA ARG A 91 17.25 14.41 3.05
C ARG A 91 16.39 13.15 3.03
N PHE A 92 15.93 12.77 1.84
CA PHE A 92 15.19 11.54 1.62
C PHE A 92 16.05 10.30 1.89
N LEU A 93 17.31 10.29 1.44
CA LEU A 93 18.24 9.18 1.72
C LEU A 93 18.48 9.00 3.22
N LEU A 94 18.63 10.10 3.96
CA LEU A 94 18.72 10.04 5.43
C LEU A 94 17.43 9.46 6.03
N GLN A 95 16.25 9.91 5.60
CA GLN A 95 14.98 9.36 6.06
C GLN A 95 14.94 7.83 5.88
N LYS A 96 15.32 7.32 4.70
CA LYS A 96 15.33 5.88 4.41
C LYS A 96 16.28 5.07 5.30
N ARG A 97 17.43 5.65 5.66
CA ARG A 97 18.33 5.02 6.65
C ARG A 97 17.70 4.97 8.03
N ILE A 98 17.04 6.05 8.46
CA ILE A 98 16.32 6.08 9.74
C ILE A 98 15.17 5.07 9.74
N GLU A 99 14.34 5.02 8.70
CA GLU A 99 13.28 4.02 8.55
C GLU A 99 13.83 2.59 8.65
N SER A 100 15.01 2.34 8.08
CA SER A 100 15.69 1.04 8.16
C SER A 100 16.16 0.71 9.58
N LYS A 101 16.69 1.70 10.33
CA LYS A 101 17.04 1.54 11.75
C LYS A 101 15.80 1.27 12.61
N ILE A 102 14.69 1.97 12.37
CA ILE A 102 13.41 1.74 13.07
C ILE A 102 12.89 0.33 12.77
N ALA A 103 12.87 -0.09 11.50
CA ALA A 103 12.43 -1.43 11.10
C ALA A 103 13.24 -2.54 11.80
N ALA A 104 14.56 -2.35 11.92
CA ALA A 104 15.44 -3.30 12.60
C ALA A 104 15.22 -3.33 14.13
N GLN A 105 14.95 -2.17 14.74
CA GLN A 105 14.79 -2.06 16.20
C GLN A 105 13.38 -2.47 16.68
N TYR A 106 12.35 -2.25 15.85
CA TYR A 106 10.94 -2.51 16.19
C TYR A 106 10.30 -3.49 15.18
N PRO A 107 10.78 -4.75 15.14
CA PRO A 107 10.22 -5.75 14.23
C PRO A 107 8.73 -5.95 14.50
N GLY A 108 7.95 -6.08 13.43
CA GLY A 108 6.48 -6.22 13.50
C GLY A 108 5.73 -4.90 13.70
N GLN A 109 6.33 -3.87 14.31
CA GLN A 109 5.70 -2.56 14.48
C GLN A 109 5.97 -1.62 13.30
N TRP A 110 7.15 -1.74 12.68
CA TRP A 110 7.54 -1.00 11.49
C TRP A 110 7.98 -1.95 10.37
N VAL A 111 7.02 -2.34 9.53
CA VAL A 111 7.31 -3.08 8.29
C VAL A 111 7.39 -2.09 7.12
N PRO A 112 8.49 -2.05 6.35
CA PRO A 112 8.64 -1.17 5.20
C PRO A 112 7.51 -1.33 4.18
N LEU A 113 7.06 -0.23 3.58
CA LEU A 113 5.95 -0.23 2.61
C LEU A 113 6.17 -1.20 1.45
N TYR A 114 7.38 -1.21 0.87
CA TYR A 114 7.73 -2.14 -0.21
C TYR A 114 7.54 -3.60 0.19
N SER A 115 7.94 -3.97 1.42
CA SER A 115 7.79 -5.33 1.93
C SER A 115 6.33 -5.70 2.19
N ARG A 116 5.51 -4.74 2.64
CA ARG A 116 4.06 -4.94 2.79
C ARG A 116 3.41 -5.25 1.44
N VAL A 117 3.71 -4.46 0.42
CA VAL A 117 3.08 -4.60 -0.90
C VAL A 117 3.59 -5.83 -1.66
N THR A 118 4.88 -6.16 -1.56
CA THR A 118 5.51 -7.17 -2.42
C THR A 118 5.54 -8.57 -1.80
N PHE A 119 5.64 -8.65 -0.46
CA PHE A 119 5.93 -9.92 0.22
C PHE A 119 4.90 -10.30 1.29
N SER A 120 3.81 -9.54 1.45
CA SER A 120 2.79 -9.83 2.47
C SER A 120 1.45 -10.16 1.81
N PRO A 121 1.18 -11.44 1.49
CA PRO A 121 -0.07 -11.84 0.81
C PRO A 121 -1.32 -11.60 1.66
N ASP A 122 -1.16 -11.58 3.00
CA ASP A 122 -2.27 -11.37 3.94
C ASP A 122 -2.57 -9.89 4.21
N THR A 123 -1.82 -8.96 3.60
CA THR A 123 -2.05 -7.51 3.75
C THR A 123 -2.64 -6.96 2.48
N SER A 124 -3.85 -6.42 2.59
CA SER A 124 -4.49 -5.79 1.44
C SER A 124 -3.73 -4.52 1.01
N TYR A 125 -3.80 -4.14 -0.27
CA TYR A 125 -3.13 -2.93 -0.76
C TYR A 125 -3.61 -1.67 -0.06
N ALA A 126 -4.89 -1.61 0.29
CA ALA A 126 -5.46 -0.50 1.06
C ALA A 126 -4.83 -0.40 2.46
N GLU A 127 -4.67 -1.52 3.16
CA GLU A 127 -4.01 -1.55 4.47
C GLU A 127 -2.51 -1.22 4.39
N ALA A 128 -1.82 -1.76 3.37
CA ALA A 128 -0.42 -1.44 3.13
C ALA A 128 -0.23 0.06 2.90
N TRP A 129 -1.07 0.67 2.05
CA TRP A 129 -1.03 2.10 1.78
C TRP A 129 -1.32 2.94 3.04
N ALA A 130 -2.37 2.60 3.79
CA ALA A 130 -2.69 3.28 5.05
C ALA A 130 -1.57 3.13 6.10
N ALA A 131 -0.89 1.98 6.15
CA ALA A 131 0.29 1.79 7.00
C ALA A 131 1.46 2.67 6.57
N GLY A 132 1.73 2.76 5.25
CA GLY A 132 2.76 3.65 4.70
C GLY A 132 2.50 5.12 5.01
N GLN A 133 1.26 5.59 4.85
CA GLN A 133 0.87 6.96 5.19
C GLN A 133 1.07 7.26 6.68
N ARG A 134 0.76 6.31 7.56
CA ARG A 134 1.02 6.44 9.01
C ARG A 134 2.52 6.53 9.30
N GLN A 135 3.33 5.70 8.66
CA GLN A 135 4.79 5.72 8.79
C GLN A 135 5.36 7.07 8.33
N GLU A 136 4.93 7.57 7.17
CA GLU A 136 5.35 8.88 6.65
C GLU A 136 4.94 10.03 7.58
N ALA A 137 3.75 9.95 8.19
CA ALA A 137 3.31 10.94 9.17
C ALA A 137 4.19 10.96 10.42
N ILE A 138 4.65 9.78 10.89
CA ILE A 138 5.62 9.68 11.99
C ILE A 138 6.95 10.30 11.56
N MET A 139 7.45 9.96 10.37
CA MET A 139 8.71 10.51 9.85
C MET A 139 8.65 12.03 9.70
N THR A 140 7.53 12.59 9.29
CA THR A 140 7.32 14.05 9.21
C THR A 140 7.53 14.73 10.56
N ARG A 141 7.19 14.08 11.67
CA ARG A 141 7.36 14.60 13.03
C ARG A 141 8.76 14.34 13.59
N VAL A 142 9.35 13.18 13.29
CA VAL A 142 10.66 12.76 13.83
C VAL A 142 11.83 13.39 13.08
N MET A 143 11.76 13.46 11.75
CA MET A 143 12.87 13.94 10.92
C MET A 143 13.37 15.34 11.28
N PRO A 144 12.55 16.34 11.65
CA PRO A 144 13.06 17.65 12.08
C PRO A 144 14.11 17.60 13.20
N LEU A 145 14.08 16.58 14.06
CA LEU A 145 15.04 16.38 15.15
C LEU A 145 16.34 15.66 14.71
N ILE A 146 16.37 15.14 13.48
CA ILE A 146 17.47 14.34 12.94
C ILE A 146 18.11 15.13 11.79
N GLN A 147 19.36 15.57 11.93
CA GLN A 147 20.15 16.19 10.85
C GLN A 147 21.17 15.23 10.26
N THR A 148 21.66 14.29 11.08
CA THR A 148 22.59 13.22 10.70
C THR A 148 22.07 11.87 11.18
N GLU A 149 22.61 10.78 10.63
CA GLU A 149 22.20 9.42 11.01
C GLU A 149 22.51 9.09 12.49
N ALA A 150 23.48 9.79 13.09
CA ALA A 150 23.84 9.64 14.50
C ALA A 150 22.78 10.22 15.45
N ASP A 151 22.01 11.21 15.00
CA ASP A 151 20.98 11.87 15.82
C ASP A 151 19.83 10.91 16.18
N TYR A 152 19.69 9.81 15.43
CA TYR A 152 18.77 8.71 15.76
C TYR A 152 18.94 8.17 17.18
N ASP A 153 20.17 8.24 17.71
CA ASP A 153 20.54 7.67 19.00
C ASP A 153 20.43 8.71 20.13
N LEU A 154 20.00 9.94 19.83
CA LEU A 154 19.67 10.94 20.85
C LEU A 154 18.45 10.52 21.68
N PRO A 155 18.46 10.72 23.01
CA PRO A 155 17.36 10.33 23.89
C PRO A 155 16.02 10.94 23.48
N GLU A 156 15.98 12.21 23.07
CA GLU A 156 14.76 12.88 22.62
C GLU A 156 14.14 12.22 21.37
N VAL A 157 14.97 11.78 20.43
CA VAL A 157 14.53 11.10 19.19
C VAL A 157 13.98 9.71 19.51
N LYS A 158 14.69 8.93 20.32
CA LYS A 158 14.23 7.60 20.77
C LYS A 158 12.91 7.68 21.52
N ASN A 159 12.80 8.58 22.49
CA ASN A 159 11.58 8.78 23.28
C ASN A 159 10.39 9.18 22.40
N MET A 160 10.64 10.00 21.37
CA MET A 160 9.61 10.38 20.41
C MET A 160 9.14 9.19 19.57
N ILE A 161 10.07 8.40 19.02
CA ILE A 161 9.75 7.18 18.25
C ILE A 161 8.96 6.19 19.12
N ASP A 162 9.42 5.93 20.35
CA ASP A 162 8.74 5.04 21.27
C ASP A 162 7.30 5.49 21.55
N ARG A 163 7.09 6.81 21.76
CA ARG A 163 5.75 7.37 21.98
C ARG A 163 4.84 7.21 20.75
N GLU A 164 5.37 7.44 19.56
CA GLU A 164 4.63 7.32 18.29
C GLU A 164 4.28 5.86 17.98
N LEU A 165 5.11 4.90 18.39
CA LEU A 165 4.87 3.47 18.18
C LEU A 165 3.98 2.84 19.26
N SER A 166 4.07 3.31 20.51
CA SER A 166 3.29 2.81 21.65
C SER A 166 1.88 3.38 21.74
N GLY A 167 1.59 4.51 21.07
CA GLY A 167 0.24 5.09 20.99
C GLY A 167 -0.74 4.33 20.09
N ARG A 168 -0.53 3.02 19.91
CA ARG A 168 -1.35 2.11 19.09
C ARG A 168 -2.25 1.25 19.96
#